data_AF-A0AAX3UCH3-F1
#
_entry.id   AF-A0AAX3UCH3-F1
#
_cell.length_a   1.000
_cell.length_b   1.000
_cell.length_c   1.000
_cell.angle_alpha   90.00
_cell.angle_beta   90.00
_cell.angle_gamma   90.00
#
_symmetry.space_group_name_H-M   'P 1'
#
loop_
_entity.id
_entity.type
_entity.pdbx_description
1 polymer ?
#
loop_
_entity_poly.entity_id
_entity_poly.type
_entity_poly.pdbx_seq_one_letter_code
_entity_poly.pdbx_strand_id
1 'polypeptide(L)'
;MATTKYEVTYIIKPDVDEDSKKALVENYDKVIADNGGTMVESKDWGKRRFAYEIEKYREGTYHIMTFTADNADAVNEFGRLSKIDNAILRSMTVKLDK
;
A
#
# COMPACT_ATOMS: atom_id res chain seq x y z
N MET A 1 -21.62 9.66 -9.08
CA MET A 1 -21.05 8.69 -8.13
C MET A 1 -20.21 9.47 -7.13
N ALA A 2 -20.16 9.08 -5.86
CA ALA A 2 -19.47 9.85 -4.84
C ALA A 2 -18.00 9.41 -4.76
N THR A 3 -17.10 10.24 -5.30
CA THR A 3 -15.66 10.03 -5.22
C THR A 3 -15.21 10.01 -3.76
N THR A 4 -14.74 8.85 -3.32
CA THR A 4 -14.28 8.61 -1.95
C THR A 4 -12.76 8.64 -1.93
N LYS A 5 -12.20 9.31 -0.91
CA LYS A 5 -10.75 9.35 -0.70
C LYS A 5 -10.32 8.21 0.21
N TYR A 6 -9.26 7.51 -0.18
CA TYR A 6 -8.68 6.41 0.57
C TYR A 6 -7.20 6.69 0.81
N GLU A 7 -6.73 6.22 1.96
CA GLU A 7 -5.32 6.13 2.30
C GLU A 7 -4.99 4.66 2.57
N VAL A 8 -3.95 4.17 1.93
CA VAL A 8 -3.43 2.83 2.12
C VAL A 8 -2.00 2.95 2.62
N THR A 9 -1.77 2.42 3.82
CA THR A 9 -0.42 2.27 4.36
C THR A 9 -0.05 0.79 4.33
N TYR A 10 1.11 0.46 3.78
CA TYR A 10 1.62 -0.90 3.82
C TYR A 10 3.10 -0.93 4.18
N ILE A 11 3.52 -2.07 4.69
CA ILE A 11 4.87 -2.32 5.20
C ILE A 11 5.52 -3.35 4.30
N ILE A 12 6.62 -2.95 3.67
CA ILE A 12 7.45 -3.82 2.83
C ILE A 12 8.54 -4.45 3.70
N LYS A 13 8.83 -5.73 3.47
CA LYS A 13 9.90 -6.45 4.18
C LYS A 13 11.26 -5.74 3.99
N PRO A 14 12.12 -5.72 5.03
CA PRO A 14 13.40 -5.01 4.98
C PRO A 14 14.48 -5.74 4.19
N ASP A 15 14.26 -6.98 3.78
CA ASP A 15 15.18 -7.81 2.98
C ASP A 15 14.93 -7.70 1.47
N VAL A 16 13.90 -6.97 1.06
CA VAL A 16 13.64 -6.61 -0.34
C VAL A 16 14.63 -5.53 -0.76
N ASP A 17 15.31 -5.74 -1.88
CA ASP A 17 16.23 -4.76 -2.45
C ASP A 17 15.49 -3.53 -2.99
N GLU A 18 16.23 -2.43 -3.22
CA GLU A 18 15.61 -1.17 -3.63
C GLU A 18 14.92 -1.23 -5.00
N ASP A 19 15.40 -2.05 -5.94
CA ASP A 19 14.82 -2.15 -7.28
C ASP A 19 13.53 -2.97 -7.24
N SER A 20 13.53 -4.09 -6.52
CA SER A 20 12.31 -4.87 -6.24
C SER A 20 11.27 -4.05 -5.49
N LYS A 21 11.69 -3.22 -4.54
CA LYS A 21 10.80 -2.30 -3.82
C LYS A 21 10.16 -1.28 -4.77
N LYS A 22 10.94 -0.65 -5.66
CA LYS A 22 10.40 0.31 -6.64
C LYS A 22 9.41 -0.37 -7.58
N ALA A 23 9.76 -1.55 -8.10
CA ALA A 23 8.87 -2.32 -8.96
C ALA A 23 7.56 -2.69 -8.25
N LEU A 24 7.63 -3.04 -6.96
CA LEU A 24 6.47 -3.34 -6.13
C LEU A 24 5.57 -2.10 -5.95
N VAL A 25 6.15 -0.94 -5.63
CA VAL A 25 5.41 0.32 -5.51
C VAL A 25 4.72 0.68 -6.83
N GLU A 26 5.45 0.64 -7.96
CA GLU A 26 4.89 0.92 -9.27
C GLU A 26 3.78 -0.06 -9.66
N ASN A 27 3.89 -1.33 -9.28
CA ASN A 27 2.86 -2.32 -9.51
C ASN A 27 1.58 -2.00 -8.73
N TYR A 28 1.69 -1.63 -7.45
CA TYR A 28 0.52 -1.26 -6.66
C TYR A 28 -0.11 0.06 -7.12
N ASP A 29 0.70 1.03 -7.55
CA ASP A 29 0.19 2.27 -8.16
C ASP A 29 -0.61 1.97 -9.44
N LYS A 30 -0.14 1.03 -10.28
CA LYS A 30 -0.87 0.55 -11.47
C LYS A 30 -2.14 -0.20 -11.11
N VAL A 31 -2.11 -1.09 -10.12
CA VAL A 31 -3.29 -1.82 -9.65
C VAL A 31 -4.41 -0.85 -9.26
N ILE A 32 -4.08 0.23 -8.53
CA ILE A 32 -5.08 1.25 -8.17
C ILE A 32 -5.62 1.94 -9.43
N ALA A 33 -4.74 2.34 -10.36
CA ALA A 33 -5.13 3.01 -11.60
C ALA A 33 -6.05 2.13 -12.49
N ASP A 34 -5.68 0.86 -12.69
CA ASP A 34 -6.41 -0.09 -13.54
C ASP A 34 -7.79 -0.43 -13.00
N ASN A 35 -7.99 -0.31 -11.68
CA ASN A 35 -9.27 -0.56 -11.01
C ASN A 35 -10.07 0.73 -10.73
N GLY A 36 -9.82 1.81 -11.50
CA GLY A 36 -10.61 3.03 -11.46
C GLY A 36 -10.28 3.98 -10.30
N GLY A 37 -9.14 3.78 -9.63
CA GLY A 37 -8.60 4.71 -8.65
C GLY A 37 -7.74 5.79 -9.33
N THR A 38 -7.92 7.05 -8.93
CA THR A 38 -7.05 8.16 -9.33
C THR A 38 -6.05 8.44 -8.20
N MET A 39 -4.77 8.26 -8.49
CA MET A 39 -3.71 8.50 -7.51
C MET A 39 -3.61 9.99 -7.17
N VAL A 40 -3.56 10.30 -5.87
CA VAL A 40 -3.36 11.66 -5.35
C VAL A 40 -1.91 11.82 -4.90
N GLU A 41 -1.39 10.85 -4.16
CA GLU A 41 -0.01 10.87 -3.65
C GLU A 41 0.50 9.43 -3.45
N SER A 42 1.72 9.14 -3.90
CA SER A 42 2.46 7.91 -3.58
C SER A 42 3.76 8.32 -2.89
N LYS A 43 3.95 7.91 -1.63
CA LYS A 43 5.06 8.41 -0.82
C LYS A 43 5.72 7.31 0.00
N ASP A 44 7.05 7.25 -0.15
CA ASP A 44 7.92 6.47 0.71
C ASP A 44 8.08 7.16 2.07
N TRP A 45 7.74 6.45 3.14
CA TRP A 45 7.86 6.89 4.53
C TRP A 45 9.13 6.38 5.21
N GLY A 46 9.96 5.65 4.47
CA GLY A 46 11.23 5.11 4.89
C GLY A 46 11.11 3.93 5.84
N LYS A 47 12.28 3.46 6.26
CA LYS A 47 12.42 2.33 7.17
C LYS A 47 12.14 2.75 8.62
N ARG A 48 11.29 2.00 9.32
CA ARG A 48 10.94 2.27 10.72
C ARG A 48 10.93 0.98 11.53
N ARG A 49 11.28 1.11 12.81
CA ARG A 49 11.22 0.01 13.79
C ARG A 49 9.78 -0.18 14.28
N PHE A 50 9.34 -1.43 14.34
CA PHE A 50 8.01 -1.79 14.80
C PHE A 50 7.92 -1.78 16.33
N ALA A 51 6.70 -1.64 16.86
CA ALA A 51 6.44 -1.78 18.30
C ALA A 51 6.62 -3.23 18.80
N TYR A 52 6.39 -4.21 17.92
CA TYR A 52 6.57 -5.63 18.18
C TYR A 52 7.01 -6.36 16.90
N GLU A 53 7.49 -7.58 17.05
CA GLU A 53 7.97 -8.38 15.93
C GLU A 53 6.83 -8.86 15.04
N ILE A 54 6.97 -8.70 13.72
CA ILE A 54 6.01 -9.14 12.70
C ILE A 54 6.74 -10.08 11.76
N GLU A 55 6.29 -11.33 11.65
CA GLU A 55 6.95 -12.38 10.83
C GLU A 55 8.47 -12.48 11.04
N LYS A 56 8.94 -12.34 12.29
CA LYS A 56 10.38 -12.32 12.68
C LYS A 56 11.17 -11.06 12.28
N TYR A 57 10.51 -10.05 11.71
CA TYR A 57 11.11 -8.74 11.44
C TYR A 57 10.76 -7.74 12.55
N ARG A 58 11.72 -6.88 12.89
CA ARG A 58 11.56 -5.80 13.87
C ARG A 58 11.48 -4.42 13.22
N GLU A 59 11.62 -4.35 11.92
CA GLU A 59 11.63 -3.14 11.12
C GLU A 59 11.18 -3.45 9.70
N GLY A 60 10.73 -2.43 8.99
CA GLY A 60 10.30 -2.52 7.60
C GLY A 60 10.11 -1.15 7.00
N THR A 61 9.94 -1.11 5.69
CA THR A 61 9.78 0.13 4.95
C THR A 61 8.31 0.46 4.82
N TYR A 62 7.91 1.63 5.30
CA TYR A 62 6.53 2.11 5.19
C TYR A 62 6.35 2.82 3.86
N HIS A 63 5.27 2.49 3.15
CA HIS A 63 4.83 3.23 1.97
C HIS A 63 3.36 3.63 2.15
N ILE A 64 3.05 4.85 1.75
CA ILE A 64 1.70 5.41 1.85
C ILE A 64 1.22 5.79 0.46
N MET A 65 0.00 5.38 0.16
CA MET A 65 -0.72 5.68 -1.06
C MET A 65 -1.99 6.43 -0.68
N THR A 66 -2.20 7.59 -1.26
CA THR A 66 -3.46 8.31 -1.18
C THR A 66 -4.08 8.35 -2.56
N PHE A 67 -5.32 7.92 -2.70
CA PHE A 67 -6.03 7.93 -3.97
C PHE A 67 -7.52 8.21 -3.76
N THR A 68 -8.19 8.57 -4.85
CA THR A 68 -9.64 8.70 -4.89
C THR A 68 -10.23 7.64 -5.79
N ALA A 69 -11.32 6.99 -5.39
CA ALA A 69 -12.01 6.00 -6.21
C ALA A 69 -13.52 6.25 -6.16
N ASP A 70 -14.19 5.98 -7.28
CA ASP A 70 -15.65 6.09 -7.41
C ASP A 70 -16.39 4.84 -6.92
N ASN A 71 -15.67 3.72 -6.77
CA ASN A 71 -16.16 2.46 -6.26
C ASN A 71 -15.11 1.79 -5.34
N ALA A 72 -15.43 0.59 -4.83
CA ALA A 72 -14.56 -0.14 -3.92
C ALA A 72 -13.57 -1.08 -4.62
N ASP A 73 -13.56 -1.16 -5.95
CA ASP A 73 -12.81 -2.18 -6.69
C ASP A 73 -11.30 -2.03 -6.51
N ALA A 74 -10.79 -0.80 -6.61
CA ALA A 74 -9.37 -0.50 -6.36
C ALA A 74 -8.91 -0.92 -4.96
N VAL A 75 -9.73 -0.65 -3.94
CA VAL A 75 -9.42 -1.03 -2.54
C VAL A 75 -9.49 -2.54 -2.34
N ASN A 76 -10.51 -3.19 -2.91
CA ASN A 76 -10.70 -4.63 -2.81
C ASN A 76 -9.56 -5.39 -3.48
N GLU A 77 -9.15 -4.95 -4.66
CA GLU A 77 -8.07 -5.58 -5.41
C GLU A 77 -6.71 -5.38 -4.74
N PHE A 78 -6.41 -4.16 -4.28
CA PHE A 78 -5.23 -3.93 -3.44
C PHE A 78 -5.24 -4.83 -2.20
N GLY A 79 -6.37 -4.91 -1.49
CA GLY A 79 -6.53 -5.74 -0.30
C GLY A 79 -6.33 -7.23 -0.58
N ARG A 80 -6.74 -7.70 -1.75
CA ARG A 80 -6.53 -9.08 -2.19
C ARG A 80 -5.07 -9.36 -2.52
N LEU A 81 -4.43 -8.52 -3.34
CA LEU A 81 -3.05 -8.70 -3.76
C LEU A 81 -2.07 -8.56 -2.60
N SER A 82 -2.29 -7.57 -1.72
CA SER A 82 -1.42 -7.33 -0.56
C SER A 82 -1.40 -8.48 0.45
N LYS A 83 -2.42 -9.34 0.47
CA LYS A 83 -2.44 -10.58 1.29
C LYS A 83 -1.73 -11.76 0.64
N ILE A 84 -1.59 -11.76 -0.68
CA ILE A 84 -0.94 -12.83 -1.45
C ILE A 84 0.56 -12.55 -1.57
N ASP A 85 0.92 -11.27 -1.63
CA ASP A 85 2.28 -10.82 -1.82
C ASP A 85 3.13 -11.02 -0.55
N ASN A 86 4.10 -11.93 -0.64
CA ASN A 86 5.01 -12.24 0.45
C ASN A 86 5.96 -11.08 0.79
N ALA A 87 6.11 -10.07 -0.07
CA ALA A 87 6.93 -8.89 0.21
C ALA A 87 6.25 -7.89 1.15
N ILE A 88 4.93 -8.01 1.37
CA ILE A 88 4.16 -7.16 2.28
C ILE A 88 3.97 -7.86 3.62
N LEU A 89 4.38 -7.18 4.70
CA LEU A 89 4.20 -7.66 6.07
C LEU A 89 2.81 -7.35 6.63
N ARG A 90 2.29 -6.16 6.31
CA ARG A 90 0.98 -5.69 6.75
C ARG A 90 0.53 -4.56 5.86
N SER A 91 -0.78 -4.51 5.61
CA SER A 91 -1.46 -3.40 4.97
C SER A 91 -2.61 -2.90 5.84
N MET A 92 -2.92 -1.62 5.73
CA MET A 92 -4.05 -0.97 6.37
C MET A 92 -4.66 0.00 5.38
N THR A 93 -5.95 -0.17 5.10
CA THR A 93 -6.72 0.75 4.27
C THR A 93 -7.66 1.55 5.14
N VAL A 94 -7.63 2.87 4.99
CA VAL A 94 -8.46 3.82 5.70
C VAL A 94 -9.27 4.59 4.66
N LYS A 95 -10.59 4.62 4.85
CA LYS A 95 -11.45 5.57 4.15
C LYS A 95 -11.31 6.92 4.85
N LEU A 96 -10.81 7.92 4.14
CA LEU A 96 -10.68 9.27 4.68
C LEU A 96 -12.06 9.96 4.60
N ASP A 97 -12.52 10.45 5.75
CA ASP A 97 -13.67 11.34 5.78
C ASP A 97 -13.31 12.68 5.13
N LYS A 98 -14.33 13.34 4.58
CA LYS A 98 -14.20 14.66 3.95
C LYS A 98 -13.83 15.74 4.97
#